data_AF-A0A6A7RRR0-F1
#
_entry.id   AF-A0A6A7RRR0-F1
#
_cell.length_a   1.000
_cell.length_b   1.000
_cell.length_c   1.000
_cell.angle_alpha   90.00
_cell.angle_beta   90.00
_cell.angle_gamma   90.00
#
_symmetry.space_group_name_H-M   'P 1'
#
loop_
_entity.id
_entity.type
_entity.pdbx_description
1 polymer ?
#
loop_
_entity_poly.entity_id
_entity_poly.type
_entity_poly.pdbx_seq_one_letter_code
_entity_poly.pdbx_strand_id
1 'polypeptide(L)' 'DGDPVLGWMVSNVVAHLDAKDNIYPRKERPENKIDGIVALIMALSRAITPGTQVVLGADYELVML' A
#
# COMPACT_ATOMS: atom_id res chain seq x y z
N ASP A 1 24.76 -4.08 -4.62
CA ASP A 1 23.68 -3.15 -4.24
C ASP A 1 22.55 -3.88 -3.53
N GLY A 2 22.54 -3.77 -2.20
CA GLY A 2 21.35 -4.02 -1.40
C GLY A 2 21.01 -2.72 -0.68
N ASP A 3 19.72 -2.46 -0.46
CA ASP A 3 19.29 -1.39 0.42
C ASP A 3 19.19 -1.95 1.86
N PRO A 4 20.19 -1.70 2.73
CA PRO A 4 20.19 -2.25 4.08
C PRO A 4 19.06 -1.67 4.94
N VAL A 5 18.57 -0.47 4.62
CA VAL A 5 17.46 0.16 5.35
C VAL A 5 16.16 -0.56 4.99
N LEU A 6 15.92 -0.80 3.71
CA LEU A 6 14.75 -1.57 3.28
C LEU A 6 14.80 -3.01 3.83
N GLY A 7 15.98 -3.64 3.84
CA GLY A 7 16.19 -4.95 4.46
C GLY A 7 15.85 -4.97 5.95
N TRP A 8 16.25 -3.95 6.70
CA TRP A 8 15.88 -3.78 8.10
C TRP A 8 14.36 -3.59 8.27
N MET A 9 13.72 -2.76 7.44
CA MET A 9 12.26 -2.59 7.48
C MET A 9 11.51 -3.90 7.17
N VAL A 10 12.00 -4.71 6.23
CA VAL A 10 11.49 -6.08 5.96
C VAL A 10 11.56 -6.95 7.22
N SER A 11 12.67 -6.92 7.97
CA SER A 11 12.79 -7.74 9.19
C SER A 11 11.87 -7.30 10.33
N ASN A 12 11.28 -6.11 10.24
CA ASN A 12 10.43 -5.53 11.29
C ASN A 12 8.92 -5.67 11.04
N VAL A 13 8.51 -6.02 9.81
CA VAL A 13 7.10 -6.09 9.44
C VAL A 13 6.51 -7.45 9.80
N VAL A 14 5.36 -7.45 10.45
CA VAL A 14 4.57 -8.64 10.76
C VAL A 14 3.16 -8.49 10.20
N ALA A 15 2.53 -9.61 9.82
CA ALA A 15 1.11 -9.63 9.49
C ALA A 15 0.31 -9.80 10.78
N HIS A 16 -0.65 -8.92 11.02
CA HIS A 16 -1.55 -9.00 12.17
C HIS A 16 -2.97 -9.27 11.70
N LEU A 17 -3.64 -10.20 12.39
CA LEU A 17 -5.04 -10.54 12.19
C LEU A 17 -5.87 -9.91 13.31
N ASP A 18 -6.94 -9.18 12.97
CA ASP A 18 -7.89 -8.68 13.97
C ASP A 18 -9.09 -9.63 14.20
N ALA A 19 -9.96 -9.27 15.14
CA ALA A 19 -11.17 -10.04 15.44
C ALA A 19 -12.22 -10.05 14.31
N LYS A 20 -12.00 -9.31 13.22
CA LYS A 20 -12.84 -9.25 12.02
C LYS A 20 -12.18 -9.95 10.83
N ASP A 21 -11.15 -10.75 11.07
CA ASP A 21 -10.34 -11.44 10.07
C ASP A 21 -9.63 -10.52 9.06
N ASN A 22 -9.41 -9.24 9.39
CA ASN A 22 -8.60 -8.36 8.57
C ASN A 22 -7.12 -8.64 8.80
N ILE A 23 -6.36 -8.79 7.71
CA ILE A 23 -4.91 -8.91 7.74
C ILE A 23 -4.29 -7.57 7.36
N TYR A 24 -3.39 -7.05 8.19
CA TYR A 24 -2.70 -5.78 7.92
C TYR A 24 -1.24 -5.81 8.41
N PRO A 25 -0.34 -5.04 7.76
CA PRO A 25 1.04 -4.94 8.19
C PRO A 25 1.13 -4.17 9.52
N ARG A 26 1.93 -4.69 10.44
CA ARG A 26 2.15 -4.11 11.77
C ARG A 26 3.63 -4.22 12.16
N LYS A 27 4.01 -3.47 13.19
CA LYS A 27 5.30 -3.56 13.87
C LYS A 27 5.10 -4.02 15.31
N GLU A 28 5.99 -4.85 15.82
CA GLU A 28 5.92 -5.36 17.20
C GLU A 28 6.38 -4.33 18.22
N ARG A 29 7.35 -3.48 17.84
CA ARG A 29 7.91 -2.45 18.73
C ARG A 29 7.71 -1.04 18.16
N PRO A 30 7.48 -0.01 19.00
CA PRO A 30 7.27 1.37 18.54
C PRO A 30 8.44 1.95 17.71
N GLU A 31 9.67 1.59 18.04
CA GLU A 31 10.90 2.07 17.38
C GLU A 31 11.09 1.52 15.97
N ASN A 32 10.51 0.35 15.66
CA ASN A 32 10.58 -0.27 14.36
C ASN A 32 9.93 0.62 13.28
N LYS A 33 10.52 0.61 12.08
CA LYS A 33 9.95 1.26 10.88
C LYS A 33 9.58 0.23 9.84
N ILE A 34 8.44 0.47 9.21
CA ILE A 34 7.85 -0.39 8.17
C ILE A 34 7.35 0.43 6.97
N ASP A 35 7.57 1.75 6.98
CA ASP A 35 6.99 2.68 6.01
C ASP A 35 7.38 2.32 4.58
N GLY A 36 8.64 1.90 4.36
CA GLY A 36 9.12 1.42 3.07
C GLY A 36 8.39 0.17 2.57
N ILE A 37 8.01 -0.75 3.48
CA ILE A 37 7.26 -1.96 3.11
C ILE A 37 5.82 -1.63 2.81
N VAL A 38 5.19 -0.75 3.60
CA VAL A 38 3.82 -0.31 3.33
C VAL A 38 3.77 0.42 1.98
N ALA A 39 4.74 1.29 1.69
CA ALA A 39 4.87 1.94 0.38
C ALA A 39 5.04 0.93 -0.76
N LEU A 40 5.86 -0.11 -0.58
CA LEU A 40 6.05 -1.16 -1.57
C LEU A 40 4.76 -1.96 -1.82
N ILE A 41 3.99 -2.29 -0.77
CA ILE A 41 2.68 -2.96 -0.89
C ILE A 41 1.70 -2.09 -1.71
N MET A 42 1.64 -0.79 -1.42
CA MET A 42 0.81 0.16 -2.17
C MET A 42 1.27 0.26 -3.64
N ALA A 43 2.57 0.35 -3.89
CA ALA A 43 3.14 0.41 -5.23
C ALA A 43 2.85 -0.88 -6.03
N LEU A 44 3.01 -2.05 -5.39
CA LEU A 44 2.71 -3.35 -6.00
C LEU A 44 1.24 -3.45 -6.39
N SER A 45 0.33 -3.07 -5.48
CA SER A 45 -1.11 -3.01 -5.77
C SER A 45 -1.37 -2.18 -7.02
N ARG A 46 -0.67 -1.04 -7.19
CA ARG A 46 -0.82 -0.19 -8.36
C ARG A 46 -0.22 -0.76 -9.62
N ALA A 47 0.89 -1.47 -9.53
CA ALA A 47 1.54 -2.12 -10.65
C ALA A 47 0.73 -3.31 -11.21
N ILE A 48 0.02 -4.05 -10.35
CA ILE A 48 -0.75 -5.22 -10.78
C ILE A 48 -2.20 -4.92 -11.16
N THR A 49 -2.74 -3.77 -10.75
CA THR A 49 -4.12 -3.39 -11.07
C THR A 49 -4.17 -2.79 -12.47
N PRO A 50 -4.95 -3.36 -13.41
CA PRO A 50 -5.15 -2.79 -14.74
C PRO A 50 -5.61 -1.33 -14.65
N GLY A 51 -5.15 -0.49 -15.58
CA GLY A 51 -5.56 0.91 -15.62
C GLY A 51 -7.09 1.00 -15.64
N THR A 52 -7.66 1.67 -14.64
CA THR A 52 -9.11 1.95 -14.63
C THR A 52 -9.38 2.87 -15.81
N GLN A 53 -10.01 2.35 -16.86
CA GLN A 53 -10.57 3.21 -17.89
C GLN A 53 -11.75 3.94 -17.24
N VAL A 54 -11.56 5.23 -16.99
CA VAL A 54 -12.64 6.10 -16.58
C VAL A 54 -13.51 6.32 -17.82
N VAL A 55 -14.50 5.45 -18.02
CA VAL A 55 -15.58 5.70 -18.98
C VAL A 55 -16.49 6.73 -18.34
N LEU A 56 -16.18 7.99 -18.59
CA LEU A 56 -17.14 9.05 -18.32
C LEU A 56 -18.31 8.79 -19.30
N GLY A 57 -19.50 8.46 -18.80
CA GLY A 57 -20.69 8.24 -19.64
C GLY A 57 -21.02 9.50 -20.44
N ALA A 58 -21.71 9.46 -21.59
CA ALA A 58 -21.90 10.69 -22.39
C ALA A 58 -22.70 11.83 -21.70
N ASP A 59 -23.05 11.67 -20.42
CA ASP A 59 -23.89 12.51 -19.57
C ASP A 59 -23.13 13.42 -18.57
N TYR A 60 -21.79 13.44 -18.54
CA TYR A 60 -21.06 14.46 -17.76
C TYR A 60 -21.01 15.80 -18.51
N GLU A 61 -21.75 16.80 -18.03
CA GLU A 61 -21.42 18.19 -18.35
C GLU A 61 -20.27 18.64 -17.45
N LEU A 62 -19.12 18.91 -18.05
CA LEU A 62 -18.04 19.63 -17.39
C LEU A 62 -18.52 21.05 -17.10
N VAL A 63 -19.06 21.28 -15.91
CA VAL A 63 -19.26 22.64 -15.39
C VAL A 63 -17.87 23.19 -15.06
N MET A 64 -17.24 23.83 -16.06
CA MET A 64 -16.12 24.73 -15.81
C MET A 64 -16.69 25.98 -15.12
N LEU A 65 -16.34 26.16 -13.85
CA LEU A 65 -16.43 27.45 -13.16
C LEU A 65 -15.16 28.26 -13.40
#